data_AF-A0A139DBW6-F1
#
_entry.id   AF-A0A139DBW6-F1
#
_cell.length_a   1.000
_cell.length_b   1.000
_cell.length_c   1.000
_cell.angle_alpha   90.00
_cell.angle_beta   90.00
_cell.angle_gamma   90.00
#
_symmetry.space_group_name_H-M   'P 1'
#
loop_
_entity.id
_entity.type
_entity.pdbx_description
1 polymer ?
#
loop_
_entity_poly.entity_id
_entity_poly.type
_entity_poly.pdbx_seq_one_letter_code
_entity_poly.pdbx_strand_id
1 'polypeptide(L)' 'VWPLLALAFWWLDANWLGIYDRAVYQAIFLISITPIAANTVVIATLLDASPRQAAGTTLLSTLFALGFIPVMISLVF' A
#
# COMPACT_ATOMS: atom_id res chain seq x y z
N VAL A 1 -3.67 10.31 0.52
CA VAL A 1 -2.61 11.14 -0.13
C VAL A 1 -1.68 10.29 -0.97
N TRP A 2 -1.11 9.21 -0.43
CA TRP A 2 -0.10 8.39 -1.11
C TRP A 2 -0.52 7.77 -2.47
N PRO A 3 -1.73 7.19 -2.66
CA PRO A 3 -2.15 6.69 -3.97
C PRO A 3 -2.29 7.77 -5.05
N LEU A 4 -2.69 8.98 -4.65
CA LEU A 4 -2.81 10.11 -5.58
C LEU A 4 -1.42 10.59 -6.05
N LEU A 5 -0.43 10.56 -5.16
CA LEU A 5 0.96 10.87 -5.51
C LEU A 5 1.54 9.80 -6.44
N ALA A 6 1.25 8.52 -6.23
CA ALA A 6 1.65 7.44 -7.12
C ALA A 6 1.04 7.61 -8.53
N LEU A 7 -0.24 7.98 -8.63
CA LEU A 7 -0.89 8.28 -9.92
C LEU A 7 -0.32 9.52 -10.60
N ALA A 8 -0.07 10.59 -9.84
CA ALA A 8 0.55 11.81 -10.39
C ALA A 8 1.97 11.53 -10.90
N PHE A 9 2.74 10.71 -10.18
CA PHE A 9 4.06 10.28 -10.60
C PHE A 9 4.01 9.44 -11.89
N TRP A 10 3.11 8.45 -11.96
CA TRP A 10 2.91 7.68 -13.18
C TRP A 10 2.55 8.58 -14.35
N TRP A 11 1.57 9.48 -14.18
CA TRP A 11 1.18 10.41 -15.24
C TRP A 11 2.35 11.29 -15.71
N LEU A 12 3.13 11.82 -14.78
CA LEU A 12 4.28 12.68 -15.09
C LEU A 12 5.36 11.92 -15.88
N ASP A 13 5.76 10.74 -15.39
CA ASP A 13 6.83 9.96 -16.01
C ASP A 13 6.41 9.45 -17.39
N ALA A 14 5.19 8.90 -17.52
CA ALA A 14 4.70 8.34 -18.77
C ALA A 14 4.51 9.39 -19.89
N ASN A 15 4.26 10.66 -19.54
CA ASN A 15 4.04 11.72 -20.53
C ASN A 15 5.31 12.49 -20.90
N TRP A 16 6.26 12.65 -19.98
CA TRP A 16 7.41 13.55 -20.19
C TRP A 16 8.78 12.90 -20.12
N LEU A 17 8.97 11.91 -19.23
CA LEU A 17 10.31 11.39 -18.93
C LEU A 17 10.55 10.03 -19.59
N GLY A 18 9.54 9.16 -19.62
CA GLY A 18 9.60 7.81 -20.19
C GLY A 18 10.66 6.92 -19.55
N ILE A 19 10.98 7.13 -18.27
CA ILE A 19 12.09 6.43 -17.59
C ILE A 19 11.67 5.01 -17.23
N TYR A 20 10.41 4.81 -16.84
CA TYR A 20 9.94 3.52 -16.34
C TYR A 20 8.94 2.83 -17.27
N ASP A 21 8.97 1.50 -17.23
CA ASP A 21 8.01 0.65 -17.93
C ASP A 21 6.70 0.45 -17.15
N ARG A 22 5.65 -0.01 -17.85
CA ARG A 22 4.31 -0.22 -17.29
C ARG A 22 4.29 -1.07 -16.01
N ALA A 23 5.15 -2.09 -15.96
CA ALA A 23 5.27 -2.96 -14.78
C ALA A 23 5.70 -2.21 -13.52
N VAL A 24 6.57 -1.19 -13.66
CA VAL A 24 7.04 -0.39 -12.54
C VAL A 24 5.95 0.54 -12.02
N TYR A 25 5.17 1.16 -12.92
CA TYR A 25 4.03 1.99 -12.51
C TYR A 25 2.96 1.18 -11.76
N GLN A 26 2.65 -0.02 -12.24
CA GLN A 26 1.71 -0.93 -11.59
C GLN A 26 2.20 -1.36 -10.21
N ALA A 27 3.49 -1.67 -10.07
CA ALA A 27 4.10 -2.00 -8.79
C ALA A 27 4.01 -0.83 -7.79
N ILE A 28 4.37 0.39 -8.22
CA ILE A 28 4.29 1.60 -7.38
C ILE A 28 2.84 1.87 -6.94
N PHE A 29 1.89 1.73 -7.85
CA PHE A 29 0.47 1.91 -7.53
C PHE A 29 -0.03 0.86 -6.54
N LEU A 30 0.29 -0.43 -6.74
CA LEU A 30 -0.06 -1.51 -5.83
C LEU A 30 0.52 -1.30 -4.42
N ILE A 31 1.78 -0.89 -4.33
CA ILE A 31 2.44 -0.56 -3.05
C ILE A 31 1.73 0.63 -2.37
N SER A 32 1.20 1.58 -3.16
CA SER A 32 0.55 2.75 -2.60
C SER A 32 -0.81 2.47 -1.96
N ILE A 33 -1.52 1.45 -2.44
CA ILE A 33 -2.85 1.04 -1.95
C ILE A 33 -2.78 -0.18 -1.03
N THR A 34 -1.63 -0.84 -0.92
CA THR A 34 -1.47 -1.98 -0.01
C THR A 34 -1.49 -1.51 1.44
N PRO A 35 -2.18 -2.21 2.34
CA PRO A 35 -2.22 -1.82 3.73
C PRO A 35 -0.83 -1.89 4.38
N ILE A 36 -0.29 -0.75 4.84
CA ILE A 36 0.98 -0.63 5.60
C ILE A 36 0.86 -1.17 7.04
N ALA A 37 -0.30 -1.71 7.40
CA ALA A 37 -0.77 -1.89 8.76
C ALA A 37 0.13 -2.73 9.68
N ALA A 38 0.97 -3.63 9.13
CA ALA A 38 1.93 -4.39 9.93
C ALA A 38 3.02 -3.49 10.59
N ASN A 39 3.57 -2.53 9.85
CA ASN A 39 4.65 -1.67 10.35
C ASN A 39 4.14 -0.62 11.35
N THR A 40 2.93 -0.10 11.12
CA THR A 40 2.29 0.88 12.03
C THR A 40 2.00 0.29 13.41
N VAL A 41 1.72 -1.02 13.48
CA VAL A 41 1.43 -1.67 14.75
C VAL A 41 2.69 -1.85 15.59
N VAL A 42 3.81 -2.25 14.99
CA VAL A 42 5.09 -2.35 15.70
C VAL A 42 5.47 -1.01 16.34
N ILE A 43 5.30 0.09 15.60
CA ILE A 43 5.56 1.44 16.10
C ILE A 43 4.57 1.82 17.22
N ALA A 44 3.28 1.51 17.08
CA ALA A 44 2.28 1.77 18.13
C ALA A 44 2.54 0.97 19.42
N THR A 45 3.01 -0.29 19.30
CA THR A 45 3.44 -1.11 20.43
C THR A 45 4.70 -0.59 21.10
N LEU A 46 5.65 -0.02 20.34
CA LEU A 46 6.88 0.58 20.88
C LEU A 46 6.61 1.91 21.60
N LEU A 47 5.57 2.64 21.19
CA LEU A 47 5.17 3.93 21.78
C LEU A 47 4.12 3.80 22.90
N ASP A 48 3.78 2.57 23.31
CA ASP A 48 2.77 2.25 24.33
C ASP A 48 1.36 2.82 24.04
N ALA A 49 1.08 3.11 22.76
CA ALA A 49 -0.22 3.52 22.27
C ALA A 49 -1.10 2.27 22.13
N SER A 50 -1.80 1.92 23.21
CA SER A 50 -2.82 0.84 23.26
C SER A 50 -2.46 -0.47 22.53
N PRO A 51 -1.40 -1.19 22.97
CA PRO A 51 -0.85 -2.38 22.29
C PRO A 51 -1.86 -3.50 21.95
N ARG A 52 -2.92 -3.66 22.77
CA ARG A 52 -4.01 -4.63 22.49
C ARG A 52 -4.88 -4.25 21.29
N GLN A 53 -5.16 -2.96 21.12
CA GLN A 53 -5.90 -2.48 19.95
C GLN A 53 -5.00 -2.54 18.70
N ALA A 54 -3.72 -2.20 18.84
CA ALA A 54 -2.74 -2.33 17.78
C ALA A 54 -2.68 -3.78 17.25
N ALA A 55 -2.46 -4.77 18.11
CA ALA A 55 -2.41 -6.18 17.71
C ALA A 55 -3.70 -6.68 17.02
N GLY A 56 -4.87 -6.26 17.51
CA GLY A 56 -6.16 -6.57 16.88
C GLY A 56 -6.30 -5.95 15.50
N THR A 57 -5.88 -4.68 15.33
CA THR A 57 -5.86 -4.02 14.03
C THR A 57 -4.85 -4.64 13.06
N THR A 58 -3.71 -5.17 13.54
CA THR A 58 -2.77 -5.92 12.70
C THR A 58 -3.43 -7.16 12.16
N LEU A 59 -3.98 -8.01 13.04
CA LEU A 59 -4.62 -9.26 12.64
C LEU A 59 -5.72 -9.02 11.62
N LEU A 60 -6.59 -8.04 11.88
CA LEU A 60 -7.65 -7.66 10.96
C LEU A 60 -7.08 -7.16 9.62
N SER A 61 -6.02 -6.37 9.64
CA SER A 61 -5.37 -5.88 8.42
C SER A 61 -4.69 -6.99 7.61
N THR A 62 -4.10 -7.99 8.27
CA THR A 62 -3.46 -9.13 7.59
C THR A 62 -4.52 -10.01 6.93
N LEU A 63 -5.62 -10.28 7.65
CA LEU A 63 -6.77 -11.01 7.12
C LEU A 63 -7.43 -10.26 5.95
N PHE A 64 -7.59 -8.95 6.09
CA PHE A 64 -8.11 -8.09 5.02
C PHE A 64 -7.17 -8.09 3.80
N ALA A 65 -5.85 -7.94 4.02
CA ALA A 65 -4.85 -7.93 2.95
C ALA A 65 -4.82 -9.22 2.14
N LEU A 66 -5.02 -10.38 2.79
CA LEU A 66 -5.11 -11.69 2.11
C LEU A 66 -6.19 -11.72 1.02
N GLY A 67 -7.34 -11.08 1.24
CA GLY A 67 -8.40 -10.97 0.23
C GLY A 67 -8.25 -9.76 -0.70
N PHE A 68 -7.81 -8.63 -0.14
CA PHE A 68 -7.75 -7.36 -0.87
C PHE A 68 -6.62 -7.34 -1.92
N ILE A 69 -5.44 -7.90 -1.61
CA ILE A 69 -4.30 -7.91 -2.54
C ILE A 69 -4.64 -8.66 -3.85
N PRO A 70 -5.17 -9.91 -3.82
CA PRO A 70 -5.57 -10.61 -5.04
C PRO A 70 -6.63 -9.87 -5.87
N VAL A 71 -7.62 -9.26 -5.22
CA VAL A 71 -8.68 -8.49 -5.91
C VAL A 71 -8.08 -7.27 -6.61
N MET A 72 -7.21 -6.51 -5.94
CA MET A 72 -6.56 -5.36 -6.57
C MET A 72 -5.65 -5.78 -7.73
N ILE A 73 -4.93 -6.89 -7.62
CA ILE A 73 -4.16 -7.47 -8.73
C ILE A 73 -5.09 -7.75 -9.92
N SER A 74 -6.26 -8.38 -9.70
CA SER A 74 -7.22 -8.68 -10.77
C SER A 74 -7.88 -7.46 -11.42
N LEU A 75 -7.83 -6.29 -10.76
CA LEU A 75 -8.34 -5.03 -11.31
C LEU A 75 -7.28 -4.26 -12.10
N VAL A 76 -6.00 -4.50 -11.82
CA VAL A 76 -4.85 -3.76 -12.39
C VAL A 76 -4.20 -4.51 -13.56
N PHE A 77 -4.26 -5.85 -13.54
CA PHE A 77 -3.75 -6.74 -14.58
C PHE A 77 -4.90 -7.43 -15.33
#